data_AF-A0A7J3W675-F1
#
_entry.id   AF-A0A7J3W675-F1
#
_cell.length_a   1.000
_cell.length_b   1.000
_cell.length_c   1.000
_cell.angle_alpha   90.00
_cell.angle_beta   90.00
_cell.angle_gamma   90.00
#
_symmetry.space_group_name_H-M   'P 1'
#
loop_
_entity.id
_entity.type
_entity.pdbx_description
1 polymer ?
#
loop_
_entity_poly.entity_id
_entity_poly.type
_entity_poly.pdbx_seq_one_letter_code
_entity_poly.pdbx_strand_id
1 'polypeptide(L)'
;MFPEEVLTKTKKGNIEVRNLVARGKFVWYDYRDPKTFEKVENGKSRIFLKDEEGNVLSYFVIPLKDGRFLLIEAEKEEDKKIWNDKEKKAEGLWV
;
A
#
# COMPACT_ATOMS: atom_id res chain seq x y z
N MET A 1 -2.69 -9.00 -16.49
CA MET A 1 -2.83 -9.75 -15.22
C MET A 1 -1.70 -9.32 -14.31
N PHE A 2 -1.99 -9.05 -13.04
CA PHE A 2 -0.97 -8.61 -12.08
C PHE A 2 -0.12 -9.80 -11.59
N PRO A 3 1.19 -9.61 -11.36
CA PRO A 3 2.03 -10.62 -10.70
C PRO A 3 1.53 -10.96 -9.29
N GLU A 4 1.64 -12.21 -8.86
CA GLU A 4 1.19 -12.64 -7.52
C GLU A 4 1.85 -11.86 -6.39
N GLU A 5 3.11 -11.46 -6.58
CA GLU A 5 3.92 -10.71 -5.62
C GLU A 5 3.41 -9.29 -5.30
N VAL A 6 2.49 -8.73 -6.10
CA VAL A 6 1.80 -7.46 -5.78
C VAL A 6 0.38 -7.66 -5.27
N LEU A 7 -0.12 -8.89 -5.30
CA LEU A 7 -1.46 -9.24 -4.84
C LEU A 7 -1.48 -9.49 -3.33
N THR A 8 -2.64 -9.27 -2.73
CA THR A 8 -2.95 -9.63 -1.35
C THR A 8 -4.33 -10.23 -1.25
N LYS A 9 -4.55 -11.05 -0.23
CA LYS A 9 -5.85 -11.61 0.09
C LYS A 9 -6.33 -11.03 1.42
N THR A 10 -7.51 -10.41 1.41
CA THR A 10 -8.14 -9.90 2.64
C THR A 10 -8.61 -11.06 3.53
N LYS A 11 -8.95 -10.77 4.79
CA LYS A 11 -9.57 -11.75 5.70
C LYS A 11 -10.89 -12.33 5.14
N LYS A 12 -11.60 -11.58 4.29
CA LYS A 12 -12.84 -12.01 3.62
C LYS A 12 -12.59 -12.82 2.34
N GLY A 13 -11.33 -13.01 1.94
CA GLY A 13 -10.94 -13.77 0.76
C GLY A 13 -10.84 -12.97 -0.54
N ASN A 14 -11.17 -11.68 -0.53
CA ASN A 14 -11.03 -10.81 -1.71
C ASN A 14 -9.56 -10.61 -2.07
N ILE A 15 -9.27 -10.60 -3.38
CA ILE A 15 -7.94 -10.33 -3.92
C ILE A 15 -7.83 -8.84 -4.28
N GLU A 16 -6.75 -8.22 -3.86
CA GLU A 16 -6.47 -6.79 -4.10
C GLU A 16 -5.03 -6.63 -4.59
N VAL A 17 -4.76 -5.64 -5.42
CA VAL A 17 -3.39 -5.24 -5.78
C VAL A 17 -2.92 -4.08 -4.91
N ARG A 18 -1.69 -4.18 -4.38
CA ARG A 18 -1.01 -3.06 -3.73
C ARG A 18 -0.46 -2.13 -4.80
N ASN A 19 -1.10 -0.98 -5.00
CA ASN A 19 -0.71 -0.03 -6.03
C ASN A 19 0.04 1.17 -5.45
N LEU A 20 1.20 1.48 -6.00
CA LEU A 20 2.03 2.62 -5.61
C LEU A 20 1.27 3.93 -5.83
N VAL A 21 1.14 4.73 -4.77
CA VAL A 21 0.58 6.08 -4.81
C VAL A 21 1.70 7.12 -4.88
N ALA A 22 2.69 7.00 -3.98
CA ALA A 22 3.83 7.92 -3.90
C ALA A 22 5.03 7.26 -3.19
N ARG A 23 6.25 7.72 -3.52
CA ARG A 23 7.51 7.26 -2.91
C ARG A 23 8.48 8.43 -2.71
N GLY A 24 9.28 8.38 -1.64
CA GLY A 24 10.35 9.32 -1.24
C GLY A 24 11.13 8.75 -0.04
N LYS A 25 11.40 9.54 1.01
CA LYS A 25 11.75 9.01 2.36
C LYS A 25 10.55 8.27 3.04
N PHE A 26 9.50 8.01 2.27
CA PHE A 26 8.33 7.26 2.64
C PHE A 26 7.84 6.43 1.44
N VAL A 27 6.95 5.47 1.69
CA VAL A 27 6.24 4.73 0.65
C VAL A 27 4.76 4.74 1.00
N TRP A 28 3.92 5.18 0.08
CA TRP A 28 2.47 5.11 0.19
C TRP A 28 1.92 4.25 -0.94
N TYR A 29 1.19 3.20 -0.60
CA TYR A 29 0.38 2.45 -1.55
C TYR A 29 -1.09 2.36 -1.12
N ASP A 30 -1.97 2.24 -2.12
CA ASP A 30 -3.39 1.93 -1.92
C ASP A 30 -3.70 0.49 -2.39
N TYR A 31 -4.93 0.05 -2.13
CA TYR A 31 -5.42 -1.25 -2.57
C TYR A 31 -6.43 -1.04 -3.70
N ARG A 32 -6.25 -1.75 -4.82
CA ARG A 32 -7.16 -1.70 -5.97
C ARG A 32 -7.75 -3.07 -6.28
N ASP A 33 -8.94 -3.08 -6.87
CA ASP A 33 -9.48 -4.27 -7.50
C ASP A 33 -8.59 -4.66 -8.70
N PRO A 34 -8.11 -5.91 -8.81
CA PRO A 34 -7.17 -6.32 -9.87
C PRO A 34 -7.83 -6.44 -11.26
N LYS A 35 -9.16 -6.38 -11.35
CA LYS A 35 -9.94 -6.42 -12.60
C LYS A 35 -10.31 -5.01 -13.06
N THR A 36 -10.78 -4.15 -12.17
CA THR A 36 -11.26 -2.79 -12.53
C THR A 36 -10.23 -1.69 -12.25
N PHE A 37 -9.24 -1.96 -11.39
CA PHE A 37 -8.25 -1.00 -10.90
C PHE A 37 -8.82 0.18 -10.08
N GLU A 38 -10.09 0.10 -9.72
CA GLU A 38 -10.73 1.05 -8.81
C GLU A 38 -10.24 0.84 -7.37
N LYS A 39 -10.26 1.91 -6.57
CA LYS A 39 -9.93 1.81 -5.14
C LYS A 39 -10.94 0.91 -4.45
N VAL A 40 -10.46 -0.02 -3.64
CA VAL A 40 -11.35 -0.87 -2.82
C VAL A 40 -12.05 -0.04 -1.74
N GLU A 41 -13.21 -0.54 -1.27
CA GLU A 41 -14.06 0.15 -0.30
C GLU A 41 -13.31 0.62 0.95
N ASN A 42 -13.75 1.77 1.49
CA ASN A 42 -13.20 2.48 2.66
C ASN A 42 -11.91 3.28 2.43
N GLY A 43 -11.31 3.23 1.22
CA GLY A 43 -10.16 4.08 0.88
C GLY A 43 -8.94 3.88 1.79
N LYS A 44 -8.90 2.77 2.54
CA LYS A 44 -7.79 2.43 3.43
C LYS A 44 -6.53 2.26 2.58
N SER A 45 -5.43 2.83 3.06
CA SER A 45 -4.12 2.68 2.42
C SER A 45 -3.06 2.32 3.46
N ARG A 46 -1.82 2.14 3.00
CA ARG A 46 -0.68 1.90 3.89
C ARG A 46 0.45 2.87 3.59
N ILE A 47 1.08 3.36 4.64
CA ILE A 47 2.25 4.23 4.56
C ILE A 47 3.40 3.65 5.39
N PHE A 48 4.61 3.75 4.84
CA PHE A 48 5.87 3.42 5.50
C PHE A 48 6.69 4.71 5.56
N LEU A 49 7.16 5.08 6.75
CA LEU A 49 7.97 6.26 6.99
C LEU A 49 9.36 5.80 7.41
N LYS A 50 10.40 6.27 6.71
CA LYS A 50 11.79 5.92 7.04
C LYS A 50 12.48 7.13 7.66
N ASP A 51 13.02 6.97 8.85
CA ASP A 51 13.81 8.01 9.50
C ASP A 51 15.25 8.08 8.96
N GLU A 52 16.07 8.95 9.53
CA GLU A 52 17.46 9.16 9.09
C GLU A 52 18.40 8.02 9.50
N GLU A 53 18.06 7.28 10.55
CA GLU A 53 18.80 6.11 11.02
C GLU A 53 18.43 4.84 10.23
N GLY A 54 17.38 4.92 9.40
CA GLY A 54 16.89 3.84 8.56
C GLY A 54 15.81 2.99 9.22
N ASN A 55 15.34 3.34 10.41
CA ASN A 55 14.18 2.71 11.03
C ASN A 55 12.93 3.02 10.20
N VAL A 56 12.03 2.05 10.12
CA VAL A 56 10.80 2.18 9.34
C VAL A 56 9.61 2.00 10.26
N LEU A 57 8.79 3.03 10.34
CA LEU A 57 7.47 3.00 10.97
C LEU A 57 6.43 2.71 9.89
N SER A 58 5.44 1.87 10.20
CA SER A 58 4.38 1.54 9.24
C SER A 58 3.00 1.73 9.84
N TYR A 59 2.08 2.29 9.05
CA TYR A 59 0.73 2.62 9.49
C TYR A 59 -0.31 2.25 8.45
N PHE A 60 -1.45 1.72 8.90
CA PHE A 60 -2.68 1.82 8.13
C PHE A 60 -3.20 3.25 8.19
N VAL A 61 -3.58 3.79 7.03
CA VAL A 61 -4.16 5.12 6.87
C VAL A 61 -5.64 4.97 6.59
N ILE A 62 -6.49 5.45 7.49
CA ILE A 62 -7.94 5.36 7.38
C ILE A 62 -8.50 6.78 7.21
N PRO A 63 -9.16 7.10 6.07
CA PRO A 63 -9.81 8.39 5.89
C PRO A 63 -11.01 8.53 6.83
N LEU A 64 -11.14 9.69 7.46
CA LEU A 64 -12.28 10.09 8.27
C LEU A 64 -13.20 11.00 7.46
N LYS A 65 -14.47 11.13 7.88
CA LYS A 65 -15.50 11.89 7.16
C LYS A 65 -15.21 13.39 7.04
N ASP A 66 -14.37 13.93 7.91
CA ASP A 66 -14.02 15.35 7.99
C ASP A 66 -12.70 15.70 7.28
N GLY A 67 -12.20 14.79 6.43
CA GLY A 67 -10.97 14.99 5.66
C GLY A 67 -9.69 14.71 6.44
N ARG A 68 -9.78 14.34 7.72
CA ARG A 68 -8.62 13.88 8.50
C ARG A 68 -8.33 12.41 8.21
N PHE A 69 -7.15 11.95 8.62
CA PHE A 69 -6.75 10.55 8.56
C PHE A 69 -6.41 10.03 9.96
N LEU A 70 -6.87 8.83 10.27
CA LEU A 70 -6.41 8.06 11.41
C LEU A 70 -5.26 7.16 10.98
N LEU A 71 -4.14 7.24 11.72
CA LEU A 71 -3.00 6.33 11.56
C LEU A 71 -3.08 5.26 12.64
N ILE A 72 -3.10 3.99 12.22
CA ILE A 72 -3.03 2.84 13.11
C ILE A 72 -1.70 2.14 12.84
N GLU A 73 -0.87 2.01 13.86
CA GLU A 73 0.41 1.31 13.74
C GLU A 73 0.18 -0.11 13.22
N ALA A 74 1.05 -0.51 12.29
CA ALA A 74 1.01 -1.81 11.67
C ALA A 74 2.38 -2.47 11.80
N GLU A 75 2.36 -3.77 12.07
CA GLU A 75 3.59 -4.58 12.12
C GLU A 75 4.40 -4.41 10.83
N LYS A 76 5.70 -4.33 10.97
CA LYS A 76 6.61 -4.18 9.84
C LYS A 76 6.56 -5.46 9.01
N GLU A 77 6.06 -5.34 7.77
CA GLU A 77 6.10 -6.43 6.81
C GLU A 77 7.20 -6.11 5.80
N GLU A 78 8.35 -6.74 6.00
CA GLU A 78 9.48 -6.70 5.07
C GLU A 78 9.15 -7.58 3.84
N ASP A 79 9.73 -7.28 2.68
CA ASP A 79 9.61 -8.05 1.43
C ASP A 79 8.31 -7.98 0.61
N LYS A 80 7.41 -7.04 0.89
CA LYS A 80 6.28 -6.79 -0.02
C LYS A 80 6.68 -6.05 -1.28
N LYS A 81 6.21 -6.54 -2.43
CA LYS A 81 6.21 -5.77 -3.67
C LYS A 81 4.89 -5.03 -3.87
N ILE A 82 5.00 -3.91 -4.57
CA ILE A 82 3.91 -3.03 -4.97
C ILE A 82 3.93 -2.85 -6.48
N TRP A 83 2.77 -2.64 -7.06
CA TRP A 83 2.61 -2.33 -8.48
C TRP A 83 2.90 -0.86 -8.74
N ASN A 84 3.87 -0.56 -9.58
CA ASN A 84 4.07 0.76 -10.14
C ASN A 84 3.23 0.87 -11.43
N ASP A 85 2.09 1.55 -11.35
CA ASP A 85 1.18 1.65 -12.49
C ASP A 85 1.71 2.51 -13.64
N LYS A 86 2.65 3.41 -13.36
CA LYS A 86 3.28 4.24 -14.40
C LYS A 86 4.24 3.40 -15.24
N GLU A 87 5.04 2.55 -14.59
CA GLU A 87 6.05 1.72 -15.26
C GLU A 87 5.55 0.31 -15.59
N LYS A 88 4.33 -0.03 -15.18
CA LYS A 88 3.68 -1.33 -15.38
C LYS A 88 4.55 -2.50 -14.90
N LYS A 89 5.17 -2.34 -13.72
CA LYS A 89 6.05 -3.35 -13.13
C LYS A 89 5.86 -3.47 -11.63
N ALA A 90 6.24 -4.63 -11.09
CA ALA A 90 6.33 -4.86 -9.65
C ALA A 90 7.66 -4.36 -9.12
N GLU A 91 7.63 -3.69 -7.97
CA GLU A 91 8.79 -3.10 -7.31
C GLU A 91 8.75 -3.40 -5.82
N GLY A 92 9.92 -3.49 -5.18
CA GLY A 92 10.01 -3.41 -3.73
C GLY A 92 9.55 -2.04 -3.19
N LEU A 93 9.41 -1.95 -1.88
CA LEU A 93 9.05 -0.69 -1.23
C LEU A 93 10.11 0.40 -1.44
N TRP A 94 11.40 0.05 -1.38
CA TRP A 94 12.53 0.98 -1.32
C TRP A 94 13.47 0.93 -2.53
N VAL A 95 12.97 0.50 -3.69
CA VAL A 95 13.74 0.40 -4.96
C VAL A 95 14.06 1.78 -5.51
#